data_AF-B4JXM2-F1
#
_entry.id   AF-B4JXM2-F1
#
_cell.length_a   1.000
_cell.length_b   1.000
_cell.length_c   1.000
_cell.angle_alpha   90.00
_cell.angle_beta   90.00
_cell.angle_gamma   90.00
#
_symmetry.space_group_name_H-M   'P 1'
#
loop_
_entity.id
_entity.type
_entity.pdbx_description
1 polymer ?
#
loop_
_entity_poly.entity_id
_entity_poly.type
_entity_poly.pdbx_seq_one_letter_code
_entity_poly.pdbx_strand_id
1 'polypeptide(L)'
;MPAELISPLDAARRQRKTKIFHQNYLNGAWKALRQNPIVLLDKYYNLANERKNYLSATYKRVQKFTRMLHARSPIYNAVHRRCSNPEVLERFHLTNIYRIQYQTRRNMLSILRNIRDLRAQNDTVGLRKLVSKVMGDYNVLKTRRVKPWQMNFMNEVYNHLALSLCENFRMPTYRVSPYDNDAMCRLLGVLLWKPAEPQSIVFGNRATYAYEDADTAFEEAKVFRRTINGLSKRLHFARLPMERSYLLHELADIHLSHNHLVQCLDYATRSVEEAARSANIKIWEFLATMLQVKVHAILGKYERLADVLNNAYRLAMDLKATNLCTFIEFCRMLNMDSITLRKISIVMANKRRQKISSRSSYNTLSPETPDADVGVNAVNVA
;
A
#
# COMPACT_ATOMS: atom_id res chain seq x y z
N MET A 1 -25.94 -7.05 -12.29
CA MET A 1 -25.84 -7.09 -10.81
C MET A 1 -24.51 -6.42 -10.46
N PRO A 2 -24.50 -5.20 -9.91
CA PRO A 2 -23.26 -4.61 -9.41
C PRO A 2 -22.65 -5.59 -8.41
N ALA A 3 -21.35 -5.88 -8.54
CA ALA A 3 -20.68 -6.83 -7.67
C ALA A 3 -20.74 -6.30 -6.24
N GLU A 4 -21.67 -6.82 -5.43
CA GLU A 4 -21.76 -6.52 -4.00
C GLU A 4 -20.36 -6.66 -3.39
N LEU A 5 -19.92 -5.63 -2.65
CA LEU A 5 -18.65 -5.66 -1.95
C LEU A 5 -18.77 -6.66 -0.78
N ILE A 6 -18.41 -7.92 -1.03
CA ILE A 6 -18.54 -8.99 -0.04
C ILE A 6 -17.31 -8.98 0.88
N SER A 7 -17.54 -9.02 2.19
CA SER A 7 -16.47 -9.18 3.18
C SER A 7 -15.66 -10.45 2.91
N PRO A 8 -14.32 -10.45 3.03
CA PRO A 8 -13.53 -11.66 2.79
C PRO A 8 -13.95 -12.85 3.67
N LEU A 9 -14.42 -12.57 4.90
CA LEU A 9 -14.99 -13.60 5.78
C LEU A 9 -16.26 -14.22 5.18
N ASP A 10 -17.15 -13.41 4.62
CA ASP A 10 -18.40 -13.89 4.02
C ASP A 10 -18.16 -14.58 2.68
N ALA A 11 -17.19 -14.11 1.90
CA ALA A 11 -16.73 -14.82 0.70
C ALA A 11 -16.22 -16.22 1.05
N ALA A 12 -15.36 -16.34 2.07
CA ALA A 12 -14.87 -17.63 2.55
C ALA A 12 -15.97 -18.51 3.16
N ARG A 13 -16.93 -17.92 3.88
CA ARG A 13 -18.12 -18.65 4.36
C ARG A 13 -18.95 -19.18 3.21
N ARG A 14 -19.21 -18.38 2.18
CA ARG A 14 -19.94 -18.79 0.96
C ARG A 14 -19.17 -19.89 0.23
N GLN A 15 -17.85 -19.78 0.10
CA GLN A 15 -17.00 -20.80 -0.51
C GLN A 15 -17.03 -22.12 0.29
N ARG A 16 -16.92 -22.05 1.61
CA ARG A 16 -17.01 -23.23 2.50
C ARG A 16 -18.39 -23.87 2.46
N LYS A 17 -19.47 -23.08 2.53
CA LYS A 17 -20.85 -23.58 2.38
C LYS A 17 -21.02 -24.28 1.02
N THR A 18 -20.49 -23.70 -0.05
CA THR A 18 -20.51 -24.29 -1.39
C THR A 18 -19.72 -25.60 -1.44
N LYS A 19 -18.54 -25.66 -0.80
CA LYS A 19 -17.74 -26.90 -0.71
C LYS A 19 -18.47 -27.99 0.06
N ILE A 20 -19.04 -27.68 1.23
CA ILE A 20 -19.82 -28.63 2.04
C ILE A 20 -21.04 -29.13 1.25
N PHE A 21 -21.75 -28.22 0.59
CA PHE A 21 -22.88 -28.57 -0.27
C PHE A 21 -22.45 -29.51 -1.40
N HIS A 22 -21.36 -29.22 -2.11
CA HIS A 22 -20.84 -30.07 -3.17
C HIS A 22 -20.37 -31.44 -2.68
N GLN A 23 -19.77 -31.49 -1.49
CA GLN A 23 -19.32 -32.74 -0.89
C GLN A 23 -20.51 -33.62 -0.47
N ASN A 24 -21.50 -33.03 0.21
CA ASN A 24 -22.62 -33.78 0.76
C ASN A 24 -23.65 -34.24 -0.29
N TYR A 25 -23.85 -33.45 -1.36
CA TYR A 25 -24.90 -33.74 -2.34
C TYR A 25 -24.40 -34.18 -3.71
N LEU A 26 -23.19 -33.76 -4.10
CA LEU A 26 -22.66 -33.96 -5.46
C LEU A 26 -21.36 -34.78 -5.46
N ASN A 27 -20.96 -35.31 -4.30
CA ASN A 27 -19.74 -36.09 -4.07
C ASN A 27 -18.46 -35.48 -4.68
N GLY A 28 -18.39 -34.15 -4.80
CA GLY A 28 -17.25 -33.43 -5.39
C GLY A 28 -17.04 -33.58 -6.91
N ALA A 29 -17.61 -34.61 -7.56
CA ALA A 29 -17.37 -34.96 -8.96
C ALA A 29 -17.77 -33.86 -9.97
N TRP A 30 -18.82 -33.10 -9.66
CA TRP A 30 -19.38 -32.10 -10.57
C TRP A 30 -18.47 -30.89 -10.84
N LYS A 31 -17.58 -30.54 -9.91
CA LYS A 31 -16.59 -29.48 -10.17
C LYS A 31 -15.53 -29.95 -11.15
N ALA A 32 -15.08 -31.20 -11.01
CA ALA A 32 -14.11 -31.82 -11.90
C ALA A 32 -14.66 -31.93 -13.32
N LEU A 33 -15.91 -32.38 -13.48
CA LEU A 33 -16.58 -32.49 -14.79
C LEU A 33 -16.64 -31.17 -15.58
N ARG A 34 -16.92 -30.04 -14.92
CA ARG A 34 -17.01 -28.73 -15.61
C ARG A 34 -15.67 -28.13 -16.02
N GLN A 35 -14.58 -28.60 -15.43
CA GLN A 35 -13.23 -28.10 -15.68
C GLN A 35 -12.38 -29.16 -16.39
N ASN A 36 -12.96 -30.30 -16.74
CA ASN A 36 -12.24 -31.40 -17.34
C ASN A 36 -11.85 -31.03 -18.78
N PRO A 37 -10.55 -30.94 -19.11
CA PRO A 37 -10.09 -30.60 -20.45
C PRO A 37 -10.51 -31.64 -21.50
N ILE A 38 -10.76 -32.88 -21.09
CA ILE A 38 -11.25 -33.96 -21.96
C ILE A 38 -12.71 -33.71 -22.38
N VAL A 39 -13.53 -33.16 -21.49
CA VAL A 39 -14.94 -32.85 -21.80
C VAL A 39 -15.06 -31.55 -22.61
N LEU A 40 -14.08 -30.64 -22.45
CA LEU A 40 -14.01 -29.33 -23.09
C LEU A 40 -12.96 -29.28 -24.22
N LEU A 41 -12.78 -30.38 -24.96
CA LEU A 41 -11.86 -30.43 -26.11
C LEU A 41 -12.20 -29.33 -27.12
N ASP A 42 -11.25 -28.43 -27.36
CA ASP A 42 -11.39 -27.27 -28.24
C ASP A 42 -11.06 -27.59 -29.72
N LYS A 43 -10.84 -28.87 -30.04
CA LYS A 43 -10.44 -29.33 -31.38
C LYS A 43 -11.49 -29.08 -32.46
N TYR A 44 -12.72 -28.73 -32.07
CA TYR A 44 -13.79 -28.35 -32.97
C TYR A 44 -14.34 -27.00 -32.51
N TYR A 45 -13.96 -25.92 -33.19
CA TYR A 45 -14.44 -24.57 -32.91
C TYR A 45 -15.98 -24.54 -32.88
N ASN A 46 -16.55 -23.74 -31.97
CA ASN A 46 -17.98 -23.58 -31.64
C ASN A 46 -18.61 -24.64 -30.69
N LEU A 47 -18.23 -25.92 -30.77
CA LEU A 47 -18.85 -26.96 -29.91
C LEU A 47 -18.41 -26.88 -28.44
N ALA A 48 -17.21 -26.39 -28.15
CA ALA A 48 -16.70 -26.31 -26.78
C ALA A 48 -17.52 -25.32 -25.91
N ASN A 49 -17.90 -24.18 -26.50
CA ASN A 49 -18.73 -23.18 -25.83
C ASN A 49 -20.16 -23.68 -25.60
N GLU A 50 -20.75 -24.37 -26.58
CA GLU A 50 -22.07 -24.98 -26.45
C GLU A 50 -22.11 -26.08 -25.38
N ARG A 51 -21.11 -26.97 -25.35
CA ARG A 51 -20.98 -28.00 -24.30
C ARG A 51 -20.81 -27.39 -22.92
N LYS A 52 -20.00 -26.33 -22.81
CA LYS A 52 -19.83 -25.57 -21.56
C LYS A 52 -21.15 -24.95 -21.11
N ASN A 53 -21.91 -24.37 -22.03
CA ASN A 53 -23.22 -23.80 -21.76
C ASN A 53 -24.22 -24.88 -21.31
N TYR A 54 -24.27 -26.03 -21.99
CA TYR A 54 -25.09 -27.18 -21.60
C TYR A 54 -24.74 -27.73 -20.22
N LEU A 55 -23.44 -27.94 -19.92
CA LEU A 55 -22.94 -28.35 -18.61
C LEU A 55 -23.29 -27.33 -17.51
N SER A 56 -23.24 -26.03 -17.84
CA SER A 56 -23.63 -24.99 -16.90
C SER A 56 -25.13 -24.99 -16.62
N ALA A 57 -25.96 -25.23 -17.65
CA ALA A 57 -27.42 -25.27 -17.55
C ALA A 57 -27.89 -26.51 -16.77
N THR A 58 -27.33 -27.67 -17.08
CA THR A 58 -27.58 -28.92 -16.33
C THR A 58 -27.12 -28.78 -14.87
N TYR A 59 -25.95 -28.21 -14.62
CA TYR A 59 -25.50 -27.90 -13.26
C TYR A 59 -26.47 -26.97 -12.52
N LYS A 60 -26.94 -25.88 -13.14
CA LYS A 60 -27.95 -24.98 -12.54
C LYS A 60 -29.24 -25.73 -12.22
N ARG A 61 -29.68 -26.63 -13.10
CA ARG A 61 -30.87 -27.46 -12.91
C ARG A 61 -30.70 -28.42 -11.73
N VAL A 62 -29.62 -29.20 -11.68
CA VAL A 62 -29.29 -30.08 -10.56
C VAL A 62 -29.18 -29.29 -9.27
N GLN A 63 -28.47 -28.16 -9.27
CA GLN A 63 -28.35 -27.29 -8.11
C GLN A 63 -29.71 -26.80 -7.61
N LYS A 64 -30.66 -26.45 -8.50
CA LYS A 64 -32.03 -26.06 -8.12
C LYS A 64 -32.74 -27.23 -7.43
N PHE A 65 -32.71 -28.43 -8.00
CA PHE A 65 -33.33 -29.62 -7.41
C PHE A 65 -32.72 -29.98 -6.05
N THR A 66 -31.40 -29.98 -5.93
CA THR A 66 -30.72 -30.24 -4.67
C THR A 66 -31.04 -29.19 -3.61
N ARG A 67 -31.18 -27.91 -3.99
CA ARG A 67 -31.63 -26.85 -3.07
C ARG A 67 -33.08 -27.07 -2.60
N MET A 68 -33.97 -27.49 -3.50
CA MET A 68 -35.35 -27.84 -3.13
C MET A 68 -35.38 -29.04 -2.19
N LEU A 69 -34.57 -30.08 -2.43
CA LEU A 69 -34.43 -31.22 -1.53
C LEU A 69 -33.89 -30.78 -0.16
N HIS A 70 -32.85 -29.95 -0.13
CA HIS A 70 -32.28 -29.45 1.12
C HIS A 70 -33.25 -28.58 1.92
N ALA A 71 -34.11 -27.80 1.25
CA ALA A 71 -35.14 -27.00 1.89
C ALA A 71 -36.22 -27.88 2.56
N ARG A 72 -36.56 -29.02 1.93
CA ARG A 72 -37.53 -30.00 2.47
C ARG A 72 -36.94 -30.85 3.60
N SER A 73 -35.69 -31.30 3.46
CA SER A 73 -34.97 -32.07 4.49
C SER A 73 -33.56 -31.52 4.68
N PRO A 74 -33.39 -30.60 5.64
CA PRO A 74 -32.09 -30.02 5.91
C PRO A 74 -31.11 -31.07 6.48
N ILE A 75 -29.81 -30.92 6.19
CA ILE A 75 -28.77 -31.83 6.68
C ILE A 75 -28.77 -31.96 8.21
N TYR A 76 -29.03 -30.85 8.91
CA TYR A 76 -29.08 -30.86 10.37
C TYR A 76 -30.24 -31.73 10.90
N ASN A 77 -31.33 -31.89 10.14
CA ASN A 77 -32.43 -32.78 10.49
C ASN A 77 -31.98 -34.25 10.46
N ALA A 78 -31.21 -34.66 9.45
CA ALA A 78 -30.65 -36.00 9.39
C ALA A 78 -29.70 -36.30 10.55
N VAL A 79 -28.91 -35.31 11.00
CA VAL A 79 -28.03 -35.44 12.17
C VAL A 79 -28.84 -35.54 13.46
N HIS A 80 -29.85 -34.69 13.61
CA HIS A 80 -30.75 -34.70 14.77
C HIS A 80 -31.55 -36.00 14.89
N ARG A 81 -31.96 -36.61 13.77
CA ARG A 81 -32.62 -37.93 13.76
C ARG A 81 -31.68 -39.08 14.14
N ARG A 82 -30.38 -38.96 13.83
CA ARG A 82 -29.36 -39.98 14.18
C ARG A 82 -28.92 -39.91 15.63
N CYS A 83 -28.96 -38.72 16.23
CA CYS A 83 -28.57 -38.50 17.63
C CYS A 83 -29.83 -38.19 18.45
N SER A 84 -30.43 -39.21 19.07
CA SER A 84 -31.63 -39.03 19.91
C SER A 84 -31.39 -38.18 21.17
N ASN A 85 -30.15 -38.11 21.68
CA ASN A 85 -29.82 -37.31 22.85
C ASN A 85 -29.18 -35.96 22.45
N PRO A 86 -29.83 -34.81 22.74
CA PRO A 86 -29.30 -33.49 22.41
C PRO A 86 -28.02 -33.14 23.18
N GLU A 87 -27.84 -33.62 24.41
CA GLU A 87 -26.66 -33.30 25.24
C GLU A 87 -25.37 -33.89 24.65
N VAL A 88 -25.46 -35.10 24.09
CA VAL A 88 -24.32 -35.76 23.45
C VAL A 88 -23.87 -34.96 22.23
N LEU A 89 -24.82 -34.49 21.42
CA LEU A 89 -24.55 -33.66 20.26
C LEU A 89 -23.90 -32.33 20.66
N GLU A 90 -24.38 -31.69 21.72
CA GLU A 90 -23.81 -30.46 22.26
C GLU A 90 -22.37 -30.66 22.75
N ARG A 91 -22.11 -31.73 23.50
CA ARG A 91 -20.75 -32.10 23.94
C ARG A 91 -19.82 -32.28 22.74
N PHE A 92 -20.23 -33.01 21.70
CA PHE A 92 -19.43 -33.14 20.47
C PHE A 92 -19.15 -31.79 19.80
N HIS A 93 -20.14 -30.90 19.74
CA HIS A 93 -19.95 -29.56 19.20
C HIS A 93 -18.95 -28.74 20.01
N LEU A 94 -19.04 -28.77 21.34
CA LEU A 94 -18.11 -28.07 22.24
C LEU A 94 -16.69 -28.63 22.12
N THR A 95 -16.52 -29.95 22.18
CA THR A 95 -15.21 -30.60 22.01
C THR A 95 -14.57 -30.24 20.68
N ASN A 96 -15.34 -30.20 19.59
CA ASN A 96 -14.82 -29.79 18.28
C ASN A 96 -14.40 -28.31 18.27
N ILE A 97 -15.17 -27.42 18.90
CA ILE A 97 -14.81 -26.00 19.02
C ILE A 97 -13.51 -25.85 19.82
N TYR A 98 -13.37 -26.53 20.96
CA TYR A 98 -12.16 -26.48 21.77
C TYR A 98 -10.94 -27.00 21.03
N ARG A 99 -11.07 -28.10 20.27
CA ARG A 99 -10.00 -28.60 19.40
C ARG A 99 -9.58 -27.56 18.37
N ILE A 100 -10.54 -26.89 17.72
CA ILE A 100 -10.26 -25.84 16.73
C ILE A 100 -9.59 -24.64 17.41
N GLN A 101 -10.04 -24.22 18.59
CA GLN A 101 -9.44 -23.12 19.34
C GLN A 101 -7.99 -23.44 19.73
N TYR A 102 -7.74 -24.66 20.22
CA TYR A 102 -6.40 -25.11 20.60
C TYR A 102 -5.44 -25.13 19.40
N GLN A 103 -5.86 -25.71 18.27
CA GLN A 103 -5.05 -25.69 17.05
C GLN A 103 -4.79 -24.26 16.57
N THR A 104 -5.81 -23.40 16.65
CA THR A 104 -5.69 -21.98 16.28
C THR A 104 -4.65 -21.30 17.17
N ARG A 105 -4.67 -21.56 18.49
CA ARG A 105 -3.68 -21.04 19.44
C ARG A 105 -2.27 -21.46 19.08
N ARG A 106 -2.03 -22.76 18.84
CA ARG A 106 -0.70 -23.28 18.47
C ARG A 106 -0.18 -22.64 17.19
N ASN A 107 -1.03 -22.55 16.16
CA ASN A 107 -0.64 -21.92 14.91
C ASN A 107 -0.28 -20.43 15.11
N MET A 108 -1.03 -19.70 15.93
CA MET A 108 -0.74 -18.30 16.22
C MET A 108 0.56 -18.12 16.98
N LEU A 109 0.84 -18.97 17.98
CA LEU A 109 2.12 -18.94 18.70
C LEU A 109 3.28 -19.26 17.76
N SER A 110 3.11 -20.21 16.84
CA SER A 110 4.11 -20.50 15.81
C SER A 110 4.35 -19.30 14.90
N ILE A 111 3.29 -18.59 14.48
CA ILE A 111 3.41 -17.38 13.67
C ILE A 111 4.15 -16.27 14.43
N LEU A 112 3.83 -16.07 15.72
CA LEU A 112 4.52 -15.07 16.55
C LEU A 112 6.00 -15.39 16.72
N ARG A 113 6.37 -16.66 16.89
CA ARG A 113 7.78 -17.08 16.92
C ARG A 113 8.48 -16.72 15.61
N ASN A 114 7.92 -17.10 14.47
CA ASN A 114 8.48 -16.76 13.17
C ASN A 114 8.64 -15.24 12.96
N ILE A 115 7.68 -14.43 13.44
CA ILE A 115 7.77 -12.96 13.38
C ILE A 115 8.94 -12.44 14.23
N ARG A 116 9.12 -12.99 15.44
CA ARG A 116 10.23 -12.61 16.31
C ARG A 116 11.57 -13.03 15.73
N ASP A 117 11.64 -14.20 15.10
CA ASP A 117 12.85 -14.69 14.43
C ASP A 117 13.23 -13.80 13.23
N LEU A 118 12.25 -13.43 12.39
CA LEU A 118 12.48 -12.50 11.27
C LEU A 118 12.91 -11.11 11.75
N ARG A 119 12.33 -10.62 12.86
CA ARG A 119 12.76 -9.36 13.47
C ARG A 119 14.20 -9.45 13.99
N ALA A 120 14.58 -10.55 14.64
CA ALA A 120 15.95 -10.75 15.11
C ALA A 120 16.97 -10.76 13.96
N GLN A 121 16.56 -11.24 12.79
CA GLN A 121 17.35 -11.23 11.54
C GLN A 121 17.34 -9.87 10.81
N ASN A 122 16.58 -8.89 11.28
CA ASN A 122 16.32 -7.61 10.60
C ASN A 122 15.76 -7.73 9.16
N ASP A 123 15.09 -8.85 8.81
CA ASP A 123 14.44 -9.01 7.51
C ASP A 123 13.05 -8.33 7.50
N THR A 124 13.06 -7.02 7.29
CA THR A 124 11.84 -6.19 7.28
C THR A 124 10.92 -6.50 6.10
N VAL A 125 11.47 -6.89 4.94
CA VAL A 125 10.70 -7.21 3.73
C VAL A 125 9.97 -8.54 3.89
N GLY A 126 10.67 -9.57 4.36
CA GLY A 126 10.08 -10.87 4.69
C GLY A 126 9.00 -10.73 5.76
N LEU A 127 9.26 -9.92 6.79
CA LEU A 127 8.31 -9.66 7.86
C LEU A 127 7.03 -8.97 7.36
N ARG A 128 7.14 -7.92 6.53
CA ARG A 128 5.98 -7.25 5.90
C ARG A 128 5.14 -8.22 5.08
N LYS A 129 5.77 -9.04 4.25
CA LYS A 129 5.09 -10.05 3.42
C LYS A 129 4.36 -11.08 4.28
N LEU A 130 5.00 -11.56 5.35
CA LEU A 130 4.40 -12.51 6.29
C LEU A 130 3.19 -11.88 7.00
N VAL A 131 3.31 -10.66 7.53
CA VAL A 131 2.23 -9.96 8.23
C VAL A 131 1.06 -9.69 7.28
N SER A 132 1.32 -9.24 6.06
CA SER A 132 0.29 -9.02 5.05
C SER A 132 -0.50 -10.30 4.77
N LYS A 133 0.19 -11.44 4.59
CA LYS A 133 -0.43 -12.75 4.36
C LYS A 133 -1.20 -13.25 5.58
N VAL A 134 -0.60 -13.22 6.77
CA VAL A 134 -1.24 -13.70 8.01
C VAL A 134 -2.48 -12.87 8.30
N MET A 135 -2.38 -11.55 8.19
CA MET A 135 -3.50 -10.69 8.53
C MET A 135 -4.56 -10.63 7.44
N GLY A 136 -4.19 -10.71 6.16
CA GLY A 136 -5.11 -10.77 5.03
C GLY A 136 -5.85 -12.10 4.90
N ASP A 137 -5.13 -13.21 5.00
CA ASP A 137 -5.68 -14.54 4.68
C ASP A 137 -6.07 -15.34 5.91
N TYR A 138 -5.25 -15.33 6.96
CA TYR A 138 -5.48 -16.19 8.12
C TYR A 138 -6.40 -15.53 9.14
N ASN A 139 -6.11 -14.27 9.53
CA ASN A 139 -6.81 -13.59 10.61
C ASN A 139 -8.24 -13.19 10.23
N VAL A 140 -8.44 -12.65 9.03
CA VAL A 140 -9.77 -12.20 8.55
C VAL A 140 -10.80 -13.34 8.52
N LEU A 141 -10.34 -14.59 8.36
CA LEU A 141 -11.22 -15.76 8.32
C LEU A 141 -11.61 -16.29 9.71
N LYS A 142 -10.96 -15.86 10.79
CA LYS A 142 -11.22 -16.35 12.14
C LYS A 142 -12.17 -15.40 12.88
N THR A 143 -13.20 -15.99 13.48
CA THR A 143 -14.16 -15.26 14.32
C THR A 143 -13.70 -15.24 15.78
N ARG A 144 -14.22 -14.28 16.55
CA ARG A 144 -13.97 -14.17 18.01
C ARG A 144 -14.26 -15.46 18.78
N ARG A 145 -15.25 -16.27 18.34
CA ARG A 145 -15.57 -17.57 18.93
C ARG A 145 -14.44 -18.59 18.77
N VAL A 146 -13.72 -18.56 17.66
CA VAL A 146 -12.57 -19.45 17.40
C VAL A 146 -11.26 -18.86 17.94
N LYS A 147 -11.20 -17.53 18.08
CA LYS A 147 -10.02 -16.79 18.50
C LYS A 147 -10.41 -15.71 19.54
N PRO A 148 -10.57 -16.05 20.83
CA PRO A 148 -10.90 -15.07 21.86
C PRO A 148 -9.82 -13.99 22.04
N TRP A 149 -8.55 -14.38 21.93
CA TRP A 149 -7.37 -13.50 22.04
C TRP A 149 -7.01 -12.79 20.71
N GLN A 150 -8.03 -12.46 19.91
CA GLN A 150 -7.81 -11.87 18.59
C GLN A 150 -7.08 -10.54 18.67
N MET A 151 -7.50 -9.65 19.58
CA MET A 151 -6.93 -8.31 19.73
C MET A 151 -5.47 -8.35 20.19
N ASN A 152 -5.16 -9.13 21.23
CA ASN A 152 -3.81 -9.24 21.76
C ASN A 152 -2.82 -9.70 20.69
N PHE A 153 -3.20 -10.71 19.89
CA PHE A 153 -2.37 -11.15 18.77
C PHE A 153 -2.21 -10.09 17.69
N MET A 154 -3.29 -9.37 17.33
CA MET A 154 -3.20 -8.29 16.35
C MET A 154 -2.21 -7.23 16.83
N ASN A 155 -2.33 -6.83 18.09
CA ASN A 155 -1.46 -5.84 18.71
C ASN A 155 -0.01 -6.30 18.70
N GLU A 156 0.25 -7.54 19.08
CA GLU A 156 1.61 -8.08 19.12
C GLU A 156 2.25 -8.16 17.73
N VAL A 157 1.51 -8.63 16.73
CA VAL A 157 2.02 -8.71 15.35
C VAL A 157 2.30 -7.33 14.78
N TYR A 158 1.36 -6.38 14.89
CA TYR A 158 1.58 -5.04 14.36
C TYR A 158 2.64 -4.27 15.13
N ASN A 159 2.74 -4.45 16.45
CA ASN A 159 3.81 -3.81 17.22
C ASN A 159 5.19 -4.35 16.84
N HIS A 160 5.35 -5.67 16.64
CA HIS A 160 6.61 -6.22 16.17
C HIS A 160 6.99 -5.69 14.79
N LEU A 161 6.03 -5.58 13.87
CA LEU A 161 6.27 -4.96 12.57
C LEU A 161 6.66 -3.48 12.73
N ALA A 162 5.89 -2.71 13.49
CA ALA A 162 6.15 -1.29 13.68
C ALA A 162 7.53 -1.02 14.28
N LEU A 163 7.92 -1.81 15.30
CA LEU A 163 9.26 -1.73 15.90
C LEU A 163 10.36 -2.05 14.88
N SER A 164 10.18 -3.07 14.04
CA SER A 164 11.16 -3.38 12.98
C SER A 164 11.30 -2.24 11.95
N LEU A 165 10.22 -1.48 11.70
CA LEU A 165 10.27 -0.32 10.82
C LEU A 165 10.95 0.87 11.49
N CYS A 166 10.75 1.06 12.79
CA CYS A 166 11.47 2.06 13.56
C CYS A 166 12.98 1.78 13.61
N GLU A 167 13.37 0.50 13.66
CA GLU A 167 14.78 0.07 13.65
C GLU A 167 15.52 0.45 12.36
N ASN A 168 14.82 0.80 11.28
CA ASN A 168 15.42 1.32 10.05
C ASN A 168 15.91 2.77 10.20
N PHE A 169 15.39 3.55 11.17
CA PHE A 169 15.82 4.92 11.43
C PHE A 169 17.03 4.92 12.36
N ARG A 170 18.19 4.60 11.80
CA ARG A 170 19.47 4.65 12.51
C ARG A 170 20.35 5.76 11.95
N MET A 171 21.26 6.23 12.80
CA MET A 171 22.29 7.17 12.36
C MET A 171 23.10 6.56 11.20
N PRO A 172 23.29 7.31 10.10
CA PRO A 172 24.12 6.86 9.01
C PRO A 172 25.57 6.73 9.49
N THR A 173 26.25 5.70 9.03
CA THR A 173 27.69 5.50 9.27
C THR A 173 28.55 6.39 8.36
N TYR A 174 27.97 6.98 7.33
CA TYR A 174 28.63 7.89 6.39
C TYR A 174 28.41 9.36 6.77
N ARG A 175 29.36 10.23 6.39
CA ARG A 175 29.24 11.68 6.61
C ARG A 175 28.18 12.26 5.67
N VAL A 176 27.17 12.91 6.23
CA VAL A 176 26.14 13.62 5.47
C VAL A 176 26.55 15.08 5.36
N SER A 177 26.76 15.56 4.13
CA SER A 177 27.05 16.97 3.86
C SER A 177 25.76 17.75 3.58
N PRO A 178 25.54 18.93 4.20
CA PRO A 178 24.38 19.77 3.91
C PRO A 178 24.36 20.35 2.49
N TYR A 179 25.49 20.33 1.79
CA TYR A 179 25.62 20.83 0.42
C TYR A 179 25.02 19.90 -0.63
N ASP A 180 24.78 18.65 -0.28
CA ASP A 180 24.12 17.70 -1.18
C ASP A 180 22.61 17.89 -1.07
N ASN A 181 21.98 18.34 -2.16
CA ASN A 181 20.51 18.51 -2.23
C ASN A 181 19.73 17.21 -1.87
N ASP A 182 20.38 16.06 -2.04
CA ASP A 182 19.82 14.73 -1.83
C ASP A 182 20.13 14.14 -0.45
N ALA A 183 20.87 14.86 0.40
CA ALA A 183 21.32 14.40 1.72
C ALA A 183 20.17 13.93 2.61
N MET A 184 19.09 14.72 2.70
CA MET A 184 17.92 14.40 3.52
C MET A 184 17.18 13.15 3.00
N CYS A 185 17.01 13.03 1.68
CA CYS A 185 16.34 11.88 1.07
C CYS A 185 17.15 10.59 1.29
N ARG A 186 18.48 10.65 1.13
CA ARG A 186 19.37 9.52 1.40
C ARG A 186 19.37 9.11 2.88
N LEU A 187 19.32 10.09 3.79
CA LEU A 187 19.20 9.83 5.23
C LEU A 187 17.90 9.11 5.58
N LEU A 188 16.79 9.50 4.95
CA LEU A 188 15.48 8.91 5.17
C LEU A 188 15.26 7.58 4.41
N GLY A 189 16.28 7.07 3.72
CA GLY A 189 16.22 5.85 2.92
C GLY A 189 15.25 5.94 1.74
N VAL A 190 15.06 7.14 1.20
CA VAL A 190 14.26 7.38 0.00
C VAL A 190 15.19 7.40 -1.21
N LEU A 191 14.93 6.51 -2.17
CA LEU A 191 15.57 6.57 -3.48
C LEU A 191 14.98 7.75 -4.26
N LEU A 192 15.79 8.79 -4.49
CA LEU A 192 15.44 9.84 -5.45
C LEU A 192 15.42 9.21 -6.84
N TRP A 193 14.22 9.07 -7.38
CA TRP A 193 14.07 8.71 -8.79
C TRP A 193 14.63 9.85 -9.63
N LYS A 194 15.72 9.56 -10.34
CA LYS A 194 16.04 10.35 -11.52
C LYS A 194 14.85 10.20 -12.47
N PRO A 195 14.27 11.30 -13.00
CA PRO A 195 13.25 11.17 -14.02
C PRO A 195 13.82 10.29 -15.12
N ALA A 196 13.12 9.20 -15.46
CA ALA A 196 13.47 8.39 -16.61
C ALA A 196 13.68 9.35 -17.78
N GLU A 197 14.81 9.24 -18.47
CA GLU A 197 15.09 10.05 -19.64
C GLU A 197 13.83 10.03 -20.52
N PRO A 198 13.33 11.20 -20.97
CA PRO A 198 12.14 11.23 -21.80
C PRO A 198 12.44 10.36 -23.02
N GLN A 199 11.83 9.18 -23.08
CA GLN A 199 11.93 8.32 -24.25
C GLN A 199 11.42 9.15 -25.41
N SER A 200 12.31 9.48 -26.35
CA SER A 200 11.94 10.22 -27.54
C SER A 200 10.97 9.33 -28.33
N ILE A 201 9.69 9.63 -28.24
CA ILE A 201 8.67 8.94 -29.01
C ILE A 201 8.85 9.36 -30.46
N VAL A 202 9.63 8.58 -31.21
CA VAL A 202 9.77 8.75 -32.66
C VAL A 202 8.61 8.01 -33.33
N PHE A 203 7.71 8.76 -33.95
CA PHE A 203 6.61 8.21 -34.74
C PHE A 203 7.17 7.35 -35.89
N GLY A 204 6.61 6.14 -36.06
CA GLY A 204 6.96 5.23 -37.16
C GLY A 204 8.04 4.19 -36.83
N ASN A 205 8.70 4.25 -35.67
CA ASN A 205 9.62 3.18 -35.26
C ASN A 205 8.86 2.09 -34.49
N ARG A 206 8.96 0.84 -34.97
CA ARG A 206 8.20 -0.31 -34.44
C ARG A 206 8.56 -0.65 -32.99
N ALA A 207 9.74 -0.24 -32.54
CA ALA A 207 10.21 -0.37 -31.16
C ALA A 207 9.59 0.66 -30.18
N THR A 208 8.94 1.72 -30.68
CA THR A 208 8.26 2.73 -29.86
C THR A 208 6.83 2.32 -29.49
N TYR A 209 6.27 1.34 -30.20
CA TYR A 209 4.96 0.78 -29.91
C TYR A 209 5.13 -0.42 -28.98
N ALA A 210 5.16 -0.16 -27.68
CA ALA A 210 5.02 -1.20 -26.67
C ALA A 210 3.68 -1.92 -26.87
N TYR A 211 3.71 -3.11 -27.45
CA TYR A 211 2.55 -4.01 -27.48
C TYR A 211 2.23 -4.44 -26.04
N GLU A 212 0.94 -4.51 -25.72
CA GLU A 212 0.36 -4.66 -24.37
C GLU A 212 0.84 -5.87 -23.54
N ASP A 213 1.66 -6.77 -24.09
CA ASP A 213 2.00 -8.06 -23.48
C ASP A 213 3.49 -8.23 -23.09
N ALA A 214 4.38 -7.23 -23.28
CA ALA A 214 5.82 -7.44 -23.08
C ALA A 214 6.57 -6.43 -22.21
N ASP A 215 5.90 -5.46 -21.59
CA ASP A 215 6.60 -4.48 -20.74
C ASP A 215 6.51 -4.83 -19.25
N THR A 216 7.68 -4.94 -18.61
CA THR A 216 7.83 -5.07 -17.16
C THR A 216 7.05 -4.00 -16.39
N ALA A 217 6.98 -2.78 -16.93
CA ALA A 217 6.20 -1.67 -16.40
C ALA A 217 4.68 -1.95 -16.33
N PHE A 218 4.12 -2.71 -17.29
CA PHE A 218 2.70 -3.04 -17.29
C PHE A 218 2.35 -4.05 -16.19
N GLU A 219 3.19 -5.08 -16.01
CA GLU A 219 3.00 -6.05 -14.92
C GLU A 219 3.23 -5.41 -13.54
N GLU A 220 4.20 -4.49 -13.41
CA GLU A 220 4.38 -3.69 -12.18
C GLU A 220 3.13 -2.85 -11.86
N ALA A 221 2.57 -2.14 -12.85
CA ALA A 221 1.35 -1.36 -12.69
C ALA A 221 0.13 -2.22 -12.34
N LYS A 222 0.09 -3.47 -12.83
CA LYS A 222 -0.96 -4.45 -12.50
C LYS A 222 -0.81 -4.98 -11.08
N VAL A 223 0.41 -5.29 -10.64
CA VAL A 223 0.72 -5.70 -9.26
C VAL A 223 0.40 -4.58 -8.28
N PHE A 224 0.79 -3.35 -8.59
CA PHE A 224 0.44 -2.14 -7.84
C PHE A 224 -1.07 -2.01 -7.65
N ARG A 225 -1.85 -2.04 -8.74
CA ARG A 225 -3.32 -1.96 -8.71
C ARG A 225 -3.95 -3.08 -7.90
N ARG A 226 -3.48 -4.32 -8.05
CA ARG A 226 -3.97 -5.47 -7.27
C ARG A 226 -3.71 -5.28 -5.77
N THR A 227 -2.53 -4.79 -5.42
CA THR A 227 -2.11 -4.61 -4.03
C THR A 227 -2.91 -3.51 -3.35
N ILE A 228 -3.05 -2.34 -4.00
CA ILE A 228 -3.90 -1.24 -3.51
C ILE A 228 -5.34 -1.71 -3.35
N ASN A 229 -5.90 -2.37 -4.36
CA ASN A 229 -7.28 -2.86 -4.27
C ASN A 229 -7.47 -3.88 -3.14
N GLY A 230 -6.48 -4.73 -2.87
CA GLY A 230 -6.49 -5.66 -1.75
C GLY A 230 -6.48 -4.93 -0.40
N LEU A 231 -5.57 -3.98 -0.21
CA LEU A 231 -5.45 -3.20 1.02
C LEU A 231 -6.67 -2.30 1.25
N SER A 232 -7.16 -1.59 0.23
CA SER A 232 -8.35 -0.74 0.31
C SER A 232 -9.61 -1.55 0.66
N LYS A 233 -9.78 -2.73 0.06
CA LYS A 233 -10.88 -3.65 0.44
C LYS A 233 -10.76 -4.07 1.91
N ARG A 234 -9.56 -4.38 2.38
CA ARG A 234 -9.35 -4.77 3.78
C ARG A 234 -9.59 -3.60 4.73
N LEU A 235 -9.16 -2.39 4.36
CA LEU A 235 -9.39 -1.16 5.13
C LEU A 235 -10.89 -0.87 5.29
N HIS A 236 -11.69 -1.10 4.26
CA HIS A 236 -13.14 -0.95 4.32
C HIS A 236 -13.79 -1.85 5.39
N PHE A 237 -13.29 -3.07 5.58
CA PHE A 237 -13.81 -4.01 6.58
C PHE A 237 -13.08 -3.98 7.92
N ALA A 238 -11.98 -3.21 8.04
CA ALA A 238 -11.18 -3.11 9.25
C ALA A 238 -11.90 -2.26 10.31
N ARG A 239 -12.16 -2.87 11.48
CA ARG A 239 -12.83 -2.22 12.62
C ARG A 239 -11.87 -1.69 13.67
N LEU A 240 -10.69 -2.30 13.79
CA LEU A 240 -9.73 -1.97 14.84
C LEU A 240 -8.88 -0.76 14.39
N PRO A 241 -8.75 0.30 15.21
CA PRO A 241 -7.92 1.47 14.86
C PRO A 241 -6.48 1.11 14.50
N MET A 242 -5.90 0.13 15.19
CA MET A 242 -4.55 -0.34 14.92
C MET A 242 -4.38 -0.96 13.53
N GLU A 243 -5.34 -1.80 13.12
CA GLU A 243 -5.32 -2.38 11.78
C GLU A 243 -5.55 -1.32 10.71
N ARG A 244 -6.43 -0.34 10.99
CA ARG A 244 -6.70 0.77 10.07
C ARG A 244 -5.47 1.64 9.86
N SER A 245 -4.79 2.05 10.94
CA SER A 245 -3.56 2.85 10.88
C SER A 245 -2.43 2.09 10.15
N TYR A 246 -2.26 0.80 10.42
CA TYR A 246 -1.34 -0.07 9.66
C TYR A 246 -1.67 -0.09 8.16
N LEU A 247 -2.93 -0.33 7.79
CA LEU A 247 -3.33 -0.42 6.38
C LEU A 247 -3.17 0.92 5.65
N LEU A 248 -3.47 2.04 6.32
CA LEU A 248 -3.26 3.38 5.79
C LEU A 248 -1.77 3.70 5.62
N HIS A 249 -0.93 3.30 6.58
CA HIS A 249 0.52 3.41 6.44
C HIS A 249 1.01 2.60 5.24
N GLU A 250 0.62 1.33 5.10
CA GLU A 250 1.08 0.49 3.97
C GLU A 250 0.63 1.06 2.61
N LEU A 251 -0.60 1.58 2.53
CA LEU A 251 -1.06 2.30 1.34
C LEU A 251 -0.19 3.53 1.05
N ALA A 252 0.12 4.34 2.06
CA ALA A 252 0.99 5.50 1.91
C ALA A 252 2.39 5.11 1.44
N ASP A 253 3.00 4.07 2.01
CA ASP A 253 4.34 3.60 1.65
C ASP A 253 4.41 3.04 0.22
N ILE A 254 3.36 2.33 -0.23
CA ILE A 254 3.23 1.89 -1.62
C ILE A 254 3.07 3.08 -2.57
N HIS A 255 2.30 4.10 -2.19
CA HIS A 255 2.17 5.32 -2.98
C HIS A 255 3.49 6.11 -3.04
N LEU A 256 4.26 6.13 -1.95
CA LEU A 256 5.60 6.73 -1.91
C LEU A 256 6.55 6.02 -2.87
N SER A 257 6.55 4.68 -2.90
CA SER A 257 7.42 3.90 -3.78
C SER A 257 7.12 4.11 -5.27
N HIS A 258 5.88 4.51 -5.62
CA HIS A 258 5.46 4.83 -6.99
C HIS A 258 5.41 6.34 -7.27
N ASN A 259 6.01 7.16 -6.39
CA ASN A 259 6.07 8.63 -6.52
C ASN A 259 4.69 9.34 -6.58
N HIS A 260 3.65 8.72 -6.03
CA HIS A 260 2.32 9.32 -5.88
C HIS A 260 2.26 10.14 -4.58
N LEU A 261 3.02 11.25 -4.55
CA LEU A 261 3.31 12.01 -3.33
C LEU A 261 2.06 12.63 -2.68
N VAL A 262 1.09 13.08 -3.47
CA VAL A 262 -0.16 13.68 -2.95
C VAL A 262 -1.02 12.63 -2.26
N GLN A 263 -1.20 11.47 -2.89
CA GLN A 263 -1.95 10.35 -2.32
C GLN A 263 -1.23 9.79 -1.08
N CYS A 264 0.10 9.72 -1.11
CA CYS A 264 0.89 9.34 0.06
C CYS A 264 0.61 10.27 1.26
N LEU A 265 0.57 11.59 1.05
CA LEU A 265 0.26 12.54 2.12
C LEU A 265 -1.15 12.35 2.67
N ASP A 266 -2.17 12.19 1.81
CA ASP A 266 -3.56 11.96 2.26
C ASP A 266 -3.70 10.67 3.10
N TYR A 267 -3.09 9.58 2.66
CA TYR A 267 -3.13 8.33 3.43
C TYR A 267 -2.32 8.42 4.72
N ALA A 268 -1.19 9.13 4.72
CA ALA A 268 -0.37 9.33 5.91
C ALA A 268 -1.08 10.20 6.95
N THR A 269 -1.71 11.32 6.57
CA THR A 269 -2.50 12.16 7.49
C THR A 269 -3.66 11.39 8.09
N ARG A 270 -4.41 10.64 7.28
CA ARG A 270 -5.48 9.75 7.77
C ARG A 270 -4.96 8.69 8.73
N SER A 271 -3.76 8.15 8.50
CA SER A 271 -3.15 7.19 9.41
C SER A 271 -2.81 7.82 10.77
N VAL A 272 -2.28 9.04 10.77
CA VAL A 272 -2.01 9.83 11.99
C VAL A 272 -3.32 10.09 12.75
N GLU A 273 -4.37 10.53 12.07
CA GLU A 273 -5.67 10.79 12.70
C GLU A 273 -6.28 9.51 13.33
N GLU A 274 -6.22 8.38 12.63
CA GLU A 274 -6.71 7.10 13.16
C GLU A 274 -5.88 6.60 14.36
N ALA A 275 -4.56 6.82 14.33
CA ALA A 275 -3.68 6.48 15.45
C ALA A 275 -3.92 7.40 16.66
N ALA A 276 -4.08 8.71 16.45
CA ALA A 276 -4.33 9.70 17.49
C ALA A 276 -5.66 9.45 18.23
N ARG A 277 -6.68 8.89 17.57
CA ARG A 277 -7.93 8.46 18.22
C ARG A 277 -7.73 7.37 19.27
N SER A 278 -6.59 6.67 19.27
CA SER A 278 -6.28 5.58 20.17
C SER A 278 -4.93 5.79 20.85
N ALA A 279 -4.94 6.27 22.09
CA ALA A 279 -3.74 6.62 22.86
C ALA A 279 -2.65 5.52 22.95
N ASN A 280 -3.01 4.26 22.71
CA ASN A 280 -2.11 3.11 22.76
C ASN A 280 -1.33 2.84 21.45
N ILE A 281 -1.49 3.67 20.41
CA ILE A 281 -1.01 3.39 19.04
C ILE A 281 0.03 4.44 18.58
N LYS A 282 0.78 5.02 19.52
CA LYS A 282 1.77 6.08 19.23
C LYS A 282 2.88 5.68 18.24
N ILE A 283 3.26 4.40 18.18
CA ILE A 283 4.32 3.94 17.27
C ILE A 283 3.87 4.09 15.80
N TRP A 284 2.61 3.78 15.49
CA TRP A 284 2.11 3.94 14.11
C TRP A 284 1.87 5.40 13.75
N GLU A 285 1.48 6.23 14.72
CA GLU A 285 1.45 7.68 14.55
C GLU A 285 2.85 8.22 14.19
N PHE A 286 3.88 7.78 14.91
CA PHE A 286 5.27 8.10 14.61
C PHE A 286 5.68 7.64 13.20
N LEU A 287 5.39 6.40 12.82
CA LEU A 287 5.74 5.91 11.49
C LEU A 287 5.03 6.66 10.36
N ALA A 288 3.75 7.00 10.54
CA ALA A 288 2.98 7.77 9.57
C ALA A 288 3.48 9.23 9.45
N THR A 289 3.86 9.86 10.56
CA THR A 289 4.51 11.19 10.52
C THR A 289 5.87 11.12 9.82
N MET A 290 6.67 10.06 10.04
CA MET A 290 7.91 9.86 9.31
C MET A 290 7.71 9.67 7.79
N LEU A 291 6.60 9.10 7.34
CA LEU A 291 6.25 9.09 5.91
C LEU A 291 5.96 10.50 5.38
N GLN A 292 5.29 11.36 6.15
CA GLN A 292 5.10 12.77 5.78
C GLN A 292 6.43 13.52 5.68
N VAL A 293 7.36 13.27 6.61
CA VAL A 293 8.74 13.79 6.57
C VAL A 293 9.41 13.40 5.24
N LYS A 294 9.32 12.11 4.86
CA LYS A 294 9.85 11.62 3.57
C LYS A 294 9.28 12.38 2.39
N VAL A 295 7.95 12.55 2.30
CA VAL A 295 7.32 13.27 1.19
C VAL A 295 7.73 14.75 1.16
N HIS A 296 7.76 15.43 2.31
CA HIS A 296 8.14 16.84 2.38
C HIS A 296 9.62 17.07 2.05
N ALA A 297 10.50 16.13 2.38
CA ALA A 297 11.89 16.12 1.94
C ALA A 297 12.00 16.01 0.42
N ILE A 298 11.28 15.06 -0.21
CA ILE A 298 11.26 14.91 -1.68
C ILE A 298 10.75 16.18 -2.37
N LEU A 299 9.72 16.82 -1.80
CA LEU A 299 9.13 18.04 -2.36
C LEU A 299 9.96 19.32 -2.10
N GLY A 300 11.03 19.26 -1.30
CA GLY A 300 11.84 20.44 -0.94
C GLY A 300 11.06 21.51 -0.14
N LYS A 301 10.00 21.11 0.59
CA LYS A 301 9.16 22.01 1.40
C LYS A 301 9.69 22.10 2.83
N TYR A 302 10.85 22.72 2.99
CA TYR A 302 11.63 22.74 4.24
C TYR A 302 10.90 23.32 5.47
N GLU A 303 10.02 24.32 5.29
CA GLU A 303 9.24 24.90 6.39
C GLU A 303 8.23 23.90 6.97
N ARG A 304 7.41 23.29 6.09
CA ARG A 304 6.48 22.22 6.49
C ARG A 304 7.22 21.00 7.05
N LEU A 305 8.39 20.70 6.50
CA LEU A 305 9.26 19.65 7.01
C LEU A 305 9.71 19.92 8.45
N ALA A 306 10.02 21.16 8.81
CA ALA A 306 10.39 21.54 10.17
C ALA A 306 9.24 21.28 11.16
N ASP A 307 8.02 21.66 10.80
CA ASP A 307 6.83 21.44 11.64
C ASP A 307 6.55 19.95 11.87
N VAL A 308 6.61 19.15 10.80
CA VAL A 308 6.40 17.70 10.89
C VAL A 308 7.53 17.03 11.67
N LEU A 309 8.78 17.45 11.52
CA LEU A 309 9.91 16.95 12.31
C LEU A 309 9.78 17.31 13.80
N ASN A 310 9.27 18.49 14.14
CA ASN A 310 8.98 18.86 15.52
C ASN A 310 7.90 17.96 16.14
N ASN A 311 6.86 17.63 15.36
CA ASN A 311 5.82 16.68 15.80
C ASN A 311 6.40 15.26 15.96
N ALA A 312 7.20 14.79 15.01
CA ALA A 312 7.87 13.49 15.10
C ALA A 312 8.79 13.39 16.33
N TYR A 313 9.50 14.48 16.66
CA TYR A 313 10.34 14.55 17.85
C TYR A 313 9.53 14.42 19.14
N ARG A 314 8.39 15.12 19.25
CA ARG A 314 7.48 14.99 20.40
C ARG A 314 6.99 13.55 20.56
N LEU A 315 6.61 12.89 19.45
CA LEU A 315 6.20 11.50 19.46
C LEU A 315 7.33 10.54 19.87
N ALA A 316 8.57 10.79 19.44
CA ALA A 316 9.73 9.99 19.85
C ALA A 316 10.04 10.13 21.35
N MET A 317 9.90 11.35 21.89
CA MET A 317 10.01 11.61 23.33
C MET A 317 8.93 10.86 24.12
N ASP A 318 7.69 10.90 23.65
CA ASP A 318 6.57 10.16 24.24
C ASP A 318 6.77 8.64 24.24
N LEU A 319 7.40 8.12 23.19
CA LEU A 319 7.78 6.71 23.07
C LEU A 319 8.99 6.32 23.93
N LYS A 320 9.67 7.31 24.53
CA LYS A 320 10.90 7.14 25.33
C LYS A 320 12.02 6.44 24.56
N ALA A 321 12.09 6.65 23.24
CA ALA A 321 13.07 6.00 22.37
C ALA A 321 14.22 6.97 22.04
N THR A 322 15.28 6.94 22.85
CA THR A 322 16.44 7.85 22.71
C THR A 322 17.09 7.83 21.33
N ASN A 323 17.23 6.64 20.73
CA ASN A 323 17.80 6.46 19.40
C ASN A 323 17.00 7.16 18.30
N LEU A 324 15.67 7.20 18.44
CA LEU A 324 14.81 7.90 17.47
C LEU A 324 14.90 9.42 17.68
N CYS A 325 14.96 9.88 18.94
CA CYS A 325 15.14 11.30 19.25
C CYS A 325 16.42 11.85 18.64
N THR A 326 17.56 11.16 18.83
CA THR A 326 18.84 11.60 18.25
C THR A 326 18.78 11.65 16.74
N PHE A 327 18.22 10.61 16.09
CA PHE A 327 18.05 10.58 14.64
C PHE A 327 17.23 11.77 14.12
N ILE A 328 16.12 12.10 14.79
CA ILE A 328 15.26 13.22 14.40
C ILE A 328 15.94 14.56 14.65
N GLU A 329 16.71 14.72 15.72
CA GLU A 329 17.52 15.92 15.97
C GLU A 329 18.51 16.16 14.83
N PHE A 330 19.16 15.09 14.36
CA PHE A 330 20.04 15.17 13.20
C PHE A 330 19.29 15.60 11.93
N CYS A 331 18.10 15.04 11.67
CA CYS A 331 17.22 15.51 10.59
C CYS A 331 16.82 16.99 10.75
N ARG A 332 16.54 17.46 11.97
CA ARG A 332 16.19 18.86 12.23
C ARG A 332 17.36 19.79 11.95
N MET A 333 18.57 19.42 12.37
CA MET A 333 19.80 20.17 12.10
C MET A 333 20.04 20.31 10.59
N LEU A 334 19.99 19.20 9.84
CA LEU A 334 20.15 19.22 8.38
C LEU A 334 19.08 20.04 7.66
N ASN A 335 17.83 20.01 8.14
CA ASN A 335 16.77 20.84 7.57
C ASN A 335 17.04 22.34 7.82
N MET A 336 17.52 22.70 9.01
CA MET A 336 17.89 24.09 9.31
C MET A 336 19.02 24.58 8.41
N ASP A 337 20.04 23.75 8.18
CA ASP A 337 21.13 24.06 7.25
C ASP A 337 20.63 24.21 5.80
N SER A 338 19.69 23.38 5.39
CA SER A 338 19.06 23.48 4.06
C SER A 338 18.27 24.79 3.90
N ILE A 339 17.57 25.23 4.95
CA ILE A 339 16.84 26.50 4.98
C ILE A 339 17.81 27.68 4.89
N THR A 340 18.89 27.68 5.66
CA THR A 340 19.88 28.78 5.65
C THR A 340 20.58 28.88 4.30
N LEU A 341 21.01 27.77 3.71
CA LEU A 341 21.60 27.72 2.37
C LEU A 341 20.64 28.26 1.29
N ARG A 342 19.34 27.93 1.38
CA ARG A 342 18.34 28.46 0.46
C ARG A 342 18.17 29.97 0.60
N LYS A 343 18.11 30.49 1.84
CA LYS A 343 18.02 31.94 2.10
C LYS A 343 19.24 32.67 1.56
N ILE A 344 20.45 32.15 1.79
CA ILE A 344 21.70 32.71 1.28
C ILE A 344 21.70 32.72 -0.25
N SER A 345 21.28 31.62 -0.89
CA SER A 345 21.19 31.51 -2.36
C SER A 345 20.24 32.54 -2.98
N ILE A 346 19.08 32.78 -2.36
CA ILE A 346 18.13 33.80 -2.81
C ILE A 346 18.73 35.20 -2.70
N VAL A 347 19.40 35.51 -1.59
CA VAL A 347 20.09 36.80 -1.39
C VAL A 347 21.19 37.00 -2.43
N MET A 348 21.97 35.96 -2.73
CA MET A 348 23.03 36.02 -3.76
C MET A 348 22.46 36.17 -5.18
N ALA A 349 21.35 35.50 -5.50
CA ALA A 349 20.67 35.64 -6.78
C ALA A 349 20.10 37.06 -6.97
N ASN A 350 19.52 37.64 -5.92
CA ASN A 350 19.00 39.01 -5.93
C ASN A 350 20.12 40.05 -6.08
N LYS A 351 21.28 39.86 -5.42
CA LYS A 351 22.46 40.71 -5.61
C LYS A 351 23.01 40.66 -7.05
N ARG A 352 22.96 39.50 -7.71
CA ARG A 352 23.35 39.37 -9.13
C ARG A 352 22.35 40.07 -10.06
N ARG A 353 21.04 39.98 -9.79
CA ARG A 353 20.01 40.70 -10.55
C ARG A 353 20.10 42.22 -10.39
N GLN A 354 20.39 42.71 -9.18
CA GLN A 354 20.59 44.14 -8.94
C GLN A 354 21.81 44.68 -9.69
N LYS A 355 22.93 43.94 -9.76
CA LYS A 355 24.10 44.34 -10.56
C LYS A 355 23.84 44.42 -12.08
N ILE A 356 22.89 43.64 -12.60
CA ILE A 356 22.51 43.68 -14.02
C ILE A 356 21.58 44.87 -14.28
N SER A 357 20.66 45.18 -13.35
CA SER A 357 19.77 46.34 -13.45
C SER A 357 20.51 47.68 -13.35
N SER A 358 21.61 47.76 -12.58
CA SER A 358 22.38 49.01 -12.46
C SER A 358 23.22 49.35 -13.70
N ARG A 359 23.36 48.43 -14.66
CA ARG A 359 24.10 48.65 -15.91
C ARG A 359 23.23 49.08 -17.09
N SER A 360 21.90 48.91 -17.01
CA SER A 360 20.98 49.29 -18.10
C SER A 360 20.46 50.73 -18.01
N SER A 361 20.87 51.50 -16.99
CA SER A 361 20.39 52.88 -16.77
C SER A 361 21.31 53.98 -17.31
N TYR A 362 22.39 53.63 -18.02
CA TYR A 362 23.38 54.62 -18.51
C TYR A 362 23.42 54.82 -20.04
N ASN A 363 22.55 54.16 -20.82
CA ASN A 363 22.54 54.30 -22.29
C ASN A 363 21.22 54.88 -22.82
N THR A 364 20.80 56.04 -22.34
CA THR A 364 19.86 56.93 -23.06
C THR A 364 20.09 58.36 -22.60
N LEU A 365 21.09 59.01 -23.19
CA LEU A 365 21.26 60.47 -23.22
C LEU A 365 22.09 60.76 -24.48
N SER A 366 21.40 60.83 -25.62
CA SER A 366 21.95 61.41 -26.84
C SER A 366 21.77 62.94 -26.74
N PRO A 367 22.78 63.75 -27.05
CA PRO A 367 22.63 65.19 -27.12
C PRO A 367 22.01 65.60 -28.46
N GLU A 368 21.04 66.50 -28.40
CA GLU A 368 20.51 67.28 -29.53
C GLU A 368 21.60 68.22 -30.09
N THR A 369 21.65 68.37 -31.41
CA THR A 369 22.10 69.59 -32.14
C THR A 369 21.53 69.58 -33.58
N PRO A 370 21.43 70.74 -34.26
CA PRO A 370 20.21 71.16 -34.96
C PRO A 370 20.31 71.23 -36.51
N ASP A 371 19.16 71.57 -37.10
CA ASP A 371 18.78 71.91 -38.49
C ASP A 371 19.87 72.28 -39.52
N ALA A 372 19.73 71.77 -40.76
CA ALA A 372 19.44 72.56 -41.97
C ALA A 372 19.52 71.75 -43.30
N ASP A 373 18.40 71.81 -44.04
CA ASP A 373 18.22 71.96 -45.50
C ASP A 373 18.88 71.09 -46.61
N VAL A 374 17.95 70.53 -47.43
CA VAL A 374 17.85 70.54 -48.91
C VAL A 374 18.98 69.97 -49.77
N GLY A 375 18.66 68.95 -50.59
CA GLY A 375 19.42 68.69 -51.84
C GLY A 375 19.33 67.28 -52.45
N VAL A 376 18.26 67.03 -53.21
CA VAL A 376 18.16 66.29 -54.48
C VAL A 376 19.40 65.55 -55.06
N ASN A 377 19.22 64.25 -55.36
CA ASN A 377 19.58 63.49 -56.59
C ASN A 377 20.29 62.12 -56.42
N ALA A 378 19.56 61.08 -56.83
CA ALA A 378 19.89 60.09 -57.85
C ALA A 378 21.33 59.53 -58.02
N VAL A 379 21.41 58.20 -57.87
CA VAL A 379 21.91 57.22 -58.87
C VAL A 379 23.44 57.06 -59.09
N ASN A 380 23.87 55.82 -58.81
CA ASN A 380 24.85 54.96 -59.50
C ASN A 380 26.35 54.90 -59.12
N VAL A 381 26.74 53.64 -58.84
CA VAL A 381 27.89 52.88 -59.38
C VAL A 381 29.29 53.25 -58.87
N ALA A 382 29.82 52.43 -57.94
CA ALA A 382 30.82 51.38 -58.18
C ALA A 382 31.32 50.85 -56.82
#